data_AF-A0A7V3RQ31-F1
#
_entry.id   AF-A0A7V3RQ31-F1
#
_cell.length_a   1.000
_cell.length_b   1.000
_cell.length_c   1.000
_cell.angle_alpha   90.00
_cell.angle_beta   90.00
_cell.angle_gamma   90.00
#
_symmetry.space_group_name_H-M   'P 1'
#
loop_
_entity.id
_entity.type
_entity.pdbx_description
1 polymer ?
#
loop_
_entity_poly.entity_id
_entity_poly.type
_entity_poly.pdbx_seq_one_letter_code
_entity_poly.pdbx_strand_id
1 'polypeptide(L)'
;FLAARGGPPELALVFDRALSGTGRSCDERARLLEALEQAARQRNVRPSGDGRRLLPLLNEAHERLRMAAARLAGLWKLEAARPRLVELARAAKTSEAVYQAAVDGLATLGGQASTEALEKLVIEEDLSAASTAGLSTRRRLALIALVQLDAKIAARHASALFASGGGQPSGDDSTAASLFEAFLQRKGGAALLAAALRGQRLPPDIARIGLRMLRSTGRPDEGLAEVLTKAGGLTFGARTLSPQEMQAMIADVARQGDPKRGEAVFRRKDLACLKCHALGGAGGQVGPDLSSIGASAPVDYLIDSLLQPNKAIKENYHALLVTTSKGQQYSGIKVRETKTELVLRDAEDREISIPIHDIDERSPGGSLMPDGLTDTLTRGELLDLVRFLSELGKVGPYAIGPQGVVRRWQALEPTHAAWTFLHLGGGLATPAKDERDLQWASVYSTVAGILPLADVPSFSLGKDKHAVSLIRCHVDVTTAGPFRIRLNSTKGLKLWINQNPTPVKETLEANLPVGMHTLTFVVDRTERREGLRCEVTDKPGSPARVRVVGGK
;
A
#
# COMPACT_ATOMS: atom_id res chain seq x y z
N PHE A 1 26.79 2.59 -7.23
CA PHE A 1 27.06 3.36 -8.47
C PHE A 1 27.30 2.45 -9.68
N LEU A 2 28.34 1.60 -9.67
CA LEU A 2 28.64 0.69 -10.79
C LEU A 2 27.46 -0.22 -11.17
N ALA A 3 26.76 -0.82 -10.19
CA ALA A 3 25.57 -1.63 -10.49
C ALA A 3 24.42 -0.85 -11.13
N ALA A 4 24.27 0.44 -10.78
CA ALA A 4 23.17 1.27 -11.27
C ALA A 4 23.40 1.80 -12.69
N ARG A 5 24.66 2.05 -13.09
CA ARG A 5 24.98 2.72 -14.36
C ARG A 5 25.98 1.98 -15.26
N GLY A 6 26.70 1.00 -14.74
CA GLY A 6 27.75 0.27 -15.46
C GLY A 6 27.21 -0.78 -16.43
N GLY A 7 28.00 -1.09 -17.45
CA GLY A 7 27.74 -2.16 -18.41
C GLY A 7 28.18 -3.54 -17.89
N PRO A 8 28.14 -4.58 -18.74
CA PRO A 8 28.52 -5.94 -18.36
C PRO A 8 29.89 -6.06 -17.66
N PRO A 9 30.97 -5.37 -18.09
CA PRO A 9 32.27 -5.44 -17.42
C PRO A 9 32.25 -4.84 -16.00
N GLU A 10 31.60 -3.70 -15.81
CA GLU A 10 31.49 -3.07 -14.49
C GLU A 10 30.63 -3.92 -13.55
N LEU A 11 29.58 -4.57 -14.08
CA LEU A 11 28.77 -5.52 -13.33
C LEU A 11 29.56 -6.78 -12.95
N ALA A 12 30.53 -7.22 -13.77
CA ALA A 12 31.43 -8.30 -13.40
C ALA A 12 32.27 -7.96 -12.17
N LEU A 13 32.79 -6.72 -12.06
CA LEU A 13 33.50 -6.26 -10.86
C LEU A 13 32.61 -6.29 -9.61
N VAL A 14 31.33 -5.92 -9.75
CA VAL A 14 30.35 -6.00 -8.66
C VAL A 14 30.08 -7.46 -8.29
N PHE A 15 29.93 -8.33 -9.28
CA PHE A 15 29.69 -9.76 -9.07
C PHE A 15 30.87 -10.45 -8.41
N ASP A 16 32.09 -10.19 -8.84
CA ASP A 16 33.32 -10.70 -8.22
C ASP A 16 33.41 -10.29 -6.75
N ARG A 17 33.06 -9.05 -6.43
CA ARG A 17 33.01 -8.55 -5.04
C ARG A 17 31.90 -9.18 -4.20
N ALA A 18 30.77 -9.53 -4.82
CA ALA A 18 29.68 -10.24 -4.15
C ALA A 18 30.06 -11.69 -3.83
N LEU A 19 30.83 -12.33 -4.72
CA LEU A 19 31.33 -13.69 -4.55
C LEU A 19 32.53 -13.78 -3.60
N SER A 20 33.39 -12.75 -3.54
CA SER A 20 34.53 -12.71 -2.62
C SER A 20 34.05 -12.63 -1.16
N GLY A 21 34.31 -13.68 -0.37
CA GLY A 21 34.03 -13.69 1.08
C GLY A 21 35.04 -12.89 1.92
N THR A 22 36.12 -12.39 1.31
CA THR A 22 37.21 -11.70 2.00
C THR A 22 36.85 -10.25 2.32
N GLY A 23 36.83 -9.92 3.62
CA GLY A 23 36.69 -8.53 4.10
C GLY A 23 35.29 -7.90 3.93
N ARG A 24 34.24 -8.69 3.70
CA ARG A 24 32.85 -8.20 3.61
C ARG A 24 31.88 -9.09 4.38
N SER A 25 30.92 -8.46 5.05
CA SER A 25 29.81 -9.15 5.69
C SER A 25 28.86 -9.80 4.66
N CYS A 26 28.09 -10.79 5.09
CA CYS A 26 27.06 -11.41 4.24
C CYS A 26 26.00 -10.40 3.77
N ASP A 27 25.66 -9.41 4.60
CA ASP A 27 24.72 -8.34 4.24
C ASP A 27 25.26 -7.39 3.16
N GLU A 28 26.55 -7.07 3.20
CA GLU A 28 27.18 -6.29 2.13
C GLU A 28 27.19 -7.07 0.81
N ARG A 29 27.55 -8.36 0.85
CA ARG A 29 27.50 -9.24 -0.32
C ARG A 29 26.09 -9.35 -0.88
N ALA A 30 25.08 -9.51 -0.02
CA ALA A 30 23.68 -9.58 -0.45
C ALA A 30 23.20 -8.29 -1.12
N ARG A 31 23.56 -7.12 -0.57
CA ARG A 31 23.26 -5.82 -1.20
C ARG A 31 23.87 -5.66 -2.59
N LEU A 32 25.07 -6.20 -2.82
CA LEU A 32 25.69 -6.20 -4.15
C LEU A 32 24.90 -7.09 -5.13
N LEU A 33 24.46 -8.27 -4.70
CA LEU A 33 23.60 -9.14 -5.51
C LEU A 33 22.24 -8.50 -5.80
N GLU A 34 21.61 -7.85 -4.81
CA GLU A 34 20.36 -7.09 -4.99
C GLU A 34 20.54 -5.94 -5.99
N ALA A 35 21.69 -5.27 -5.99
CA ALA A 35 21.99 -4.24 -6.97
C ALA A 35 22.18 -4.81 -8.38
N LEU A 36 22.75 -6.02 -8.52
CA LEU A 36 22.79 -6.75 -9.79
C LEU A 36 21.39 -7.19 -10.23
N GLU A 37 20.53 -7.57 -9.28
CA GLU A 37 19.14 -7.93 -9.55
C GLU A 37 18.38 -6.73 -10.14
N GLN A 38 18.53 -5.54 -9.54
CA GLN A 38 17.96 -4.30 -10.07
C GLN A 38 18.49 -3.99 -11.47
N ALA A 39 19.80 -4.15 -11.71
CA ALA A 39 20.39 -3.96 -13.03
C ALA A 39 19.79 -4.91 -14.08
N ALA A 40 19.60 -6.18 -13.73
CA ALA A 40 18.99 -7.17 -14.61
C ALA A 40 17.50 -6.86 -14.87
N ARG A 41 16.73 -6.44 -13.86
CA ARG A 41 15.31 -6.12 -14.02
C ARG A 41 15.06 -4.85 -14.83
N GLN A 42 15.79 -3.78 -14.53
CA GLN A 42 15.54 -2.44 -15.06
C GLN A 42 16.23 -2.16 -16.39
N ARG A 43 17.40 -2.79 -16.62
CA ARG A 43 18.24 -2.49 -17.78
C ARG A 43 18.48 -3.72 -18.66
N ASN A 44 17.99 -4.89 -18.24
CA ASN A 44 18.24 -6.18 -18.91
C ASN A 44 19.74 -6.46 -19.15
N VAL A 45 20.60 -6.03 -18.21
CA VAL A 45 22.06 -6.23 -18.28
C VAL A 45 22.49 -7.24 -17.23
N ARG A 46 23.43 -8.12 -17.59
CA ARG A 46 24.08 -9.08 -16.68
C ARG A 46 25.60 -8.88 -16.65
N PRO A 47 26.28 -9.30 -15.58
CA PRO A 47 27.74 -9.36 -15.54
C PRO A 47 28.34 -10.12 -16.73
N SER A 48 29.48 -9.67 -17.24
CA SER A 48 30.29 -10.48 -18.15
C SER A 48 30.91 -11.68 -17.41
N GLY A 49 31.15 -12.77 -18.13
CA GLY A 49 31.72 -14.01 -17.57
C GLY A 49 30.68 -15.09 -17.25
N ASP A 50 31.09 -16.11 -16.49
CA ASP A 50 30.24 -17.26 -16.17
C ASP A 50 29.30 -16.98 -14.99
N GLY A 51 28.00 -16.83 -15.28
CA GLY A 51 26.95 -16.67 -14.28
C GLY A 51 26.74 -17.88 -13.38
N ARG A 52 27.23 -19.08 -13.75
CA ARG A 52 27.13 -20.30 -12.92
C ARG A 52 27.90 -20.19 -11.61
N ARG A 53 28.82 -19.23 -11.50
CA ARG A 53 29.49 -18.86 -10.24
C ARG A 53 28.52 -18.43 -9.14
N LEU A 54 27.26 -18.12 -9.48
CA LEU A 54 26.19 -17.82 -8.53
C LEU A 54 25.65 -19.07 -7.82
N LEU A 55 25.72 -20.25 -8.45
CA LEU A 55 25.05 -21.47 -7.97
C LEU A 55 25.43 -21.89 -6.53
N PRO A 56 26.70 -21.79 -6.09
CA PRO A 56 27.06 -22.09 -4.71
C PRO A 56 26.30 -21.25 -3.67
N LEU A 57 25.93 -20.01 -4.02
CA LEU A 57 25.21 -19.11 -3.11
C LEU A 57 23.77 -19.55 -2.83
N LEU A 58 23.19 -20.46 -3.63
CA LEU A 58 21.90 -21.08 -3.34
C LEU A 58 21.95 -22.02 -2.12
N ASN A 59 23.15 -22.36 -1.65
CA ASN A 59 23.41 -23.23 -0.50
C ASN A 59 23.94 -22.49 0.73
N GLU A 60 24.15 -21.17 0.64
CA GLU A 60 24.66 -20.37 1.75
C GLU A 60 23.74 -20.40 2.97
N ALA A 61 24.32 -20.37 4.19
CA ALA A 61 23.51 -20.34 5.41
C ALA A 61 22.71 -19.02 5.54
N HIS A 62 23.28 -17.93 5.03
CA HIS A 62 22.68 -16.59 5.12
C HIS A 62 21.48 -16.45 4.18
N GLU A 63 20.27 -16.28 4.73
CA GLU A 63 19.02 -16.25 3.96
C GLU A 63 19.01 -15.19 2.86
N ARG A 64 19.48 -13.98 3.18
CA ARG A 64 19.49 -12.85 2.22
C ARG A 64 20.36 -13.15 0.99
N LEU A 65 21.46 -13.90 1.16
CA LEU A 65 22.31 -14.31 0.04
C LEU A 65 21.60 -15.36 -0.82
N ARG A 66 21.00 -16.38 -0.19
CA ARG A 66 20.20 -17.39 -0.90
C ARG A 66 19.05 -16.76 -1.68
N MET A 67 18.34 -15.80 -1.09
CA MET A 67 17.23 -15.09 -1.73
C MET A 67 17.68 -14.34 -2.99
N ALA A 68 18.73 -13.52 -2.88
CA ALA A 68 19.24 -12.77 -4.01
C ALA A 68 19.79 -13.69 -5.11
N ALA A 69 20.47 -14.78 -4.72
CA ALA A 69 20.96 -15.79 -5.65
C ALA A 69 19.83 -16.53 -6.37
N ALA A 70 18.74 -16.88 -5.67
CA ALA A 70 17.59 -17.56 -6.26
C ALA A 70 16.91 -16.71 -7.34
N ARG A 71 16.68 -15.41 -7.06
CA ARG A 71 16.10 -14.48 -8.04
C ARG A 71 17.02 -14.21 -9.22
N LEU A 72 18.31 -13.98 -8.97
CA LEU A 72 19.30 -13.78 -10.03
C LEU A 72 19.46 -15.01 -10.94
N ALA A 73 19.39 -16.22 -10.38
CA ALA A 73 19.49 -17.44 -11.17
C ALA A 73 18.37 -17.54 -12.22
N GLY A 74 17.15 -17.15 -11.85
CA GLY A 74 16.03 -17.07 -12.78
C GLY A 74 16.19 -15.94 -13.81
N LEU A 75 16.56 -14.73 -13.36
CA LEU A 75 16.78 -13.58 -14.25
C LEU A 75 17.89 -13.82 -15.29
N TRP A 76 18.95 -14.51 -14.92
CA TRP A 76 20.07 -14.85 -15.81
C TRP A 76 19.86 -16.15 -16.60
N LYS A 77 18.68 -16.78 -16.47
CA LYS A 77 18.30 -18.00 -17.18
C LYS A 77 19.26 -19.18 -16.91
N LEU A 78 19.69 -19.35 -15.67
CA LEU A 78 20.63 -20.41 -15.27
C LEU A 78 19.88 -21.74 -15.05
N GLU A 79 19.74 -22.54 -16.09
CA GLU A 79 19.07 -23.86 -16.03
C GLU A 79 19.64 -24.78 -14.95
N ALA A 80 20.95 -24.72 -14.70
CA ALA A 80 21.62 -25.51 -13.65
C ALA A 80 21.13 -25.18 -12.22
N ALA A 81 20.47 -24.04 -12.01
CA ALA A 81 19.89 -23.68 -10.71
C ALA A 81 18.53 -24.39 -10.45
N ARG A 82 17.83 -24.83 -11.50
CA ARG A 82 16.46 -25.34 -11.42
C ARG A 82 16.27 -26.43 -10.36
N PRO A 83 17.11 -27.49 -10.27
CA PRO A 83 16.91 -28.54 -9.27
C PRO A 83 16.96 -27.97 -7.85
N ARG A 84 17.88 -27.04 -7.60
CA ARG A 84 18.04 -26.42 -6.28
C ARG A 84 16.90 -25.45 -5.95
N LEU A 85 16.40 -24.70 -6.92
CA LEU A 85 15.23 -23.83 -6.73
C LEU A 85 13.99 -24.65 -6.37
N VAL A 86 13.76 -25.79 -7.05
CA VAL A 86 12.66 -26.71 -6.73
C VAL A 86 12.82 -27.28 -5.32
N GLU A 87 14.04 -27.67 -4.93
CA GLU A 87 14.31 -28.18 -3.58
C GLU A 87 14.02 -27.14 -2.50
N LEU A 88 14.47 -25.89 -2.69
CA LEU A 88 14.19 -24.78 -1.77
C LEU A 88 12.69 -24.52 -1.64
N ALA A 89 11.95 -24.60 -2.76
CA ALA A 89 10.50 -24.41 -2.78
C ALA A 89 9.73 -25.59 -2.16
N ARG A 90 10.28 -26.82 -2.14
CA ARG A 90 9.63 -27.99 -1.53
C ARG A 90 9.97 -28.17 -0.05
N ALA A 91 11.14 -27.71 0.40
CA ALA A 91 11.59 -27.98 1.76
C ALA A 91 10.72 -27.29 2.81
N ALA A 92 10.19 -28.09 3.75
CA ALA A 92 9.33 -27.60 4.84
C ALA A 92 10.04 -26.62 5.78
N LYS A 93 11.36 -26.79 5.97
CA LYS A 93 12.20 -25.93 6.83
C LYS A 93 12.62 -24.60 6.19
N THR A 94 12.31 -24.38 4.92
CA THR A 94 12.65 -23.12 4.23
C THR A 94 11.85 -21.96 4.82
N SER A 95 12.48 -20.82 5.09
CA SER A 95 11.76 -19.61 5.49
C SER A 95 10.86 -19.10 4.36
N GLU A 96 9.77 -18.41 4.69
CA GLU A 96 8.83 -17.88 3.69
C GLU A 96 9.54 -16.96 2.67
N ALA A 97 10.48 -16.14 3.13
CA ALA A 97 11.24 -15.23 2.28
C ALA A 97 12.13 -15.96 1.26
N VAL A 98 12.77 -17.07 1.66
CA VAL A 98 13.57 -17.90 0.75
C VAL A 98 12.67 -18.71 -0.19
N TYR A 99 11.53 -19.20 0.30
CA TYR A 99 10.52 -19.86 -0.53
C TYR A 99 10.04 -18.92 -1.65
N GLN A 100 9.66 -17.68 -1.31
CA GLN A 100 9.24 -16.67 -2.27
C GLN A 100 10.31 -16.42 -3.33
N ALA A 101 11.56 -16.24 -2.92
CA ALA A 101 12.67 -16.03 -3.83
C ALA A 101 12.90 -17.24 -4.77
N ALA A 102 12.67 -18.46 -4.29
CA ALA A 102 12.79 -19.68 -5.09
C ALA A 102 11.67 -19.81 -6.14
N VAL A 103 10.41 -19.56 -5.78
CA VAL A 103 9.29 -19.57 -6.74
C VAL A 103 9.40 -18.43 -7.76
N ASP A 104 9.83 -17.24 -7.34
CA ASP A 104 10.14 -16.13 -8.25
C ASP A 104 11.28 -16.48 -9.20
N GLY A 105 12.31 -17.17 -8.70
CA GLY A 105 13.41 -17.71 -9.49
C GLY A 105 12.91 -18.70 -10.54
N LEU A 106 12.01 -19.62 -10.19
CA LEU A 106 11.41 -20.58 -11.12
C LEU A 106 10.54 -19.89 -12.18
N ALA A 107 9.70 -18.94 -11.79
CA ALA A 107 8.87 -18.16 -12.69
C ALA A 107 9.72 -17.34 -13.67
N THR A 108 10.76 -16.68 -13.18
CA THR A 108 11.66 -15.91 -14.05
C THR A 108 12.56 -16.79 -14.90
N LEU A 109 12.97 -17.98 -14.45
CA LEU A 109 13.70 -18.95 -15.27
C LEU A 109 12.85 -19.39 -16.48
N GLY A 110 11.59 -19.76 -16.22
CA GLY A 110 10.64 -20.20 -17.23
C GLY A 110 10.86 -21.63 -17.71
N GLY A 111 10.21 -21.97 -18.83
CA GLY A 111 10.22 -23.31 -19.40
C GLY A 111 9.17 -24.24 -18.80
N GLN A 112 8.88 -25.33 -19.52
CA GLN A 112 7.88 -26.33 -19.12
C GLN A 112 8.21 -26.96 -17.76
N ALA A 113 9.48 -27.26 -17.50
CA ALA A 113 9.91 -27.82 -16.22
C ALA A 113 9.66 -26.90 -15.01
N SER A 114 9.72 -25.57 -15.18
CA SER A 114 9.34 -24.62 -14.10
C SER A 114 7.84 -24.64 -13.90
N THR A 115 7.08 -24.69 -15.00
CA THR A 115 5.61 -24.70 -14.99
C THR A 115 5.10 -25.93 -14.24
N GLU A 116 5.60 -27.12 -14.59
CA GLU A 116 5.27 -28.38 -13.92
C GLU A 116 5.70 -28.39 -12.45
N ALA A 117 6.87 -27.80 -12.13
CA ALA A 117 7.31 -27.71 -10.74
C ALA A 117 6.42 -26.81 -9.90
N LEU A 118 6.02 -25.64 -10.42
CA LEU A 118 5.12 -24.71 -9.74
C LEU A 118 3.70 -25.28 -9.62
N GLU A 119 3.17 -25.91 -10.66
CA GLU A 119 1.86 -26.58 -10.62
C GLU A 119 1.86 -27.70 -9.57
N LYS A 120 2.92 -28.51 -9.49
CA LYS A 120 3.07 -29.51 -8.42
C LYS A 120 3.07 -28.87 -7.04
N LEU A 121 3.73 -27.74 -6.82
CA LEU A 121 3.68 -27.03 -5.52
C LEU A 121 2.26 -26.54 -5.19
N VAL A 122 1.49 -26.13 -6.18
CA VAL A 122 0.08 -25.72 -6.01
C VAL A 122 -0.82 -26.91 -5.64
N ILE A 123 -0.50 -28.13 -6.11
CA ILE A 123 -1.26 -29.35 -5.86
C ILE A 123 -0.81 -30.07 -4.58
N GLU A 124 0.50 -30.21 -4.33
CA GLU A 124 1.04 -31.02 -3.23
C GLU A 124 0.77 -30.39 -1.85
N GLU A 125 0.63 -29.07 -1.75
CA GLU A 125 0.23 -28.42 -0.50
C GLU A 125 -1.24 -28.69 -0.10
N ASP A 126 -2.05 -29.21 -1.01
CA ASP A 126 -3.43 -29.67 -0.71
C ASP A 126 -3.45 -30.93 0.18
N LEU A 127 -2.30 -31.64 0.30
CA LEU A 127 -2.23 -32.94 0.98
C LEU A 127 -1.57 -32.91 2.36
N SER A 128 -0.89 -31.81 2.76
CA SER A 128 0.03 -31.83 3.92
C SER A 128 -0.40 -31.05 5.16
N ALA A 129 -1.61 -30.50 5.24
CA ALA A 129 -2.11 -29.95 6.51
C ALA A 129 -3.63 -30.09 6.68
N ALA A 130 -4.01 -31.13 7.43
CA ALA A 130 -5.20 -31.06 8.27
C ALA A 130 -4.99 -29.99 9.37
N SER A 131 -5.11 -28.72 9.01
CA SER A 131 -5.36 -27.64 9.97
C SER A 131 -6.05 -26.47 9.28
N THR A 132 -7.35 -26.33 9.55
CA THR A 132 -8.12 -25.07 9.58
C THR A 132 -8.07 -24.18 8.33
N ALA A 133 -9.03 -24.40 7.42
CA ALA A 133 -9.81 -23.38 6.68
C ALA A 133 -9.11 -22.21 5.93
N GLY A 134 -7.78 -22.18 5.81
CA GLY A 134 -7.04 -21.10 5.17
C GLY A 134 -6.11 -21.60 4.06
N LEU A 135 -5.93 -20.79 3.03
CA LEU A 135 -4.89 -20.99 2.03
C LEU A 135 -3.50 -20.85 2.68
N SER A 136 -2.59 -21.81 2.50
CA SER A 136 -1.19 -21.62 2.90
C SER A 136 -0.56 -20.47 2.10
N THR A 137 0.23 -19.61 2.77
CA THR A 137 0.97 -18.53 2.11
C THR A 137 1.81 -19.04 0.94
N ARG A 138 2.40 -20.24 1.08
CA ARG A 138 3.21 -20.86 0.04
C ARG A 138 2.41 -21.19 -1.22
N ARG A 139 1.27 -21.89 -1.13
CA ARG A 139 0.38 -22.18 -2.27
C ARG A 139 -0.01 -20.93 -3.04
N ARG A 140 -0.33 -19.84 -2.33
CA ARG A 140 -0.61 -18.52 -2.93
C ARG A 140 0.54 -18.02 -3.78
N LEU A 141 1.74 -18.02 -3.22
CA LEU A 141 2.95 -17.52 -3.86
C LEU A 141 3.35 -18.39 -5.07
N ALA A 142 3.23 -19.72 -4.98
CA ALA A 142 3.41 -20.62 -6.13
C ALA A 142 2.38 -20.37 -7.24
N LEU A 143 1.12 -20.10 -6.88
CA LEU A 143 0.08 -19.79 -7.84
C LEU A 143 0.33 -18.45 -8.56
N ILE A 144 0.74 -17.40 -7.82
CA ILE A 144 1.17 -16.12 -8.40
C ILE A 144 2.34 -16.31 -9.37
N ALA A 145 3.34 -17.11 -8.98
CA ALA A 145 4.46 -17.46 -9.84
C ALA A 145 3.99 -18.22 -11.11
N LEU A 146 3.02 -19.12 -10.98
CA LEU A 146 2.44 -19.87 -12.10
C LEU A 146 1.68 -18.97 -13.07
N VAL A 147 1.00 -17.91 -12.62
CA VAL A 147 0.34 -16.92 -13.50
C VAL A 147 1.31 -16.33 -14.53
N GLN A 148 2.58 -16.15 -14.16
CA GLN A 148 3.60 -15.60 -15.07
C GLN A 148 3.95 -16.58 -16.20
N LEU A 149 3.90 -17.88 -15.94
CA LEU A 149 4.27 -18.93 -16.91
C LEU A 149 3.07 -19.45 -17.70
N ASP A 150 2.02 -19.87 -17.00
CA ASP A 150 0.81 -20.41 -17.57
C ASP A 150 -0.42 -19.91 -16.79
N ALA A 151 -0.90 -18.74 -17.21
CA ALA A 151 -2.09 -18.12 -16.64
C ALA A 151 -3.37 -18.97 -16.86
N LYS A 152 -3.42 -19.85 -17.86
CA LYS A 152 -4.60 -20.69 -18.09
C LYS A 152 -4.67 -21.81 -17.06
N ILE A 153 -3.54 -22.49 -16.80
CA ILE A 153 -3.45 -23.47 -15.72
C ILE A 153 -3.68 -22.80 -14.37
N ALA A 154 -3.01 -21.67 -14.11
CA ALA A 154 -3.20 -20.91 -12.87
C ALA A 154 -4.66 -20.50 -12.66
N ALA A 155 -5.37 -20.02 -13.69
CA ALA A 155 -6.77 -19.60 -13.58
C ALA A 155 -7.70 -20.76 -13.14
N ARG A 156 -7.44 -21.99 -13.60
CA ARG A 156 -8.20 -23.18 -13.17
C ARG A 156 -8.01 -23.45 -11.67
N HIS A 157 -6.77 -23.40 -11.18
CA HIS A 157 -6.48 -23.59 -9.76
C HIS A 157 -7.04 -22.43 -8.91
N ALA A 158 -6.88 -21.19 -9.36
CA ALA A 158 -7.43 -20.02 -8.67
C ALA A 158 -8.96 -20.09 -8.59
N SER A 159 -9.64 -20.52 -9.65
CA SER A 159 -11.09 -20.70 -9.65
C SER A 159 -11.55 -21.75 -8.63
N ALA A 160 -10.89 -22.91 -8.59
CA ALA A 160 -11.22 -23.95 -7.62
C ALA A 160 -11.01 -23.45 -6.18
N LEU A 161 -9.95 -22.66 -5.98
CA LEU A 161 -9.63 -22.04 -4.71
C LEU A 161 -10.69 -21.04 -4.25
N PHE A 162 -11.08 -20.12 -5.14
CA PHE A 162 -12.09 -19.12 -4.84
C PHE A 162 -13.43 -19.77 -4.51
N ALA A 163 -13.78 -20.86 -5.21
CA ALA A 163 -15.01 -21.61 -4.97
C ALA A 163 -15.02 -22.37 -3.63
N SER A 164 -13.88 -22.90 -3.19
CA SER A 164 -13.78 -23.63 -1.91
C SER A 164 -13.79 -22.74 -0.67
N GLY A 165 -13.86 -21.41 -0.84
CA GLY A 165 -13.72 -20.47 0.27
C GLY A 165 -12.28 -20.30 0.75
N GLY A 166 -11.29 -20.79 -0.02
CA GLY A 166 -9.88 -20.47 0.20
C GLY A 166 -9.68 -18.96 0.08
N GLY A 167 -9.56 -18.28 1.21
CA GLY A 167 -9.58 -16.81 1.31
C GLY A 167 -10.79 -16.25 2.09
N GLN A 168 -11.59 -17.08 2.76
CA GLN A 168 -12.58 -16.61 3.72
C GLN A 168 -11.90 -15.81 4.84
N PRO A 169 -12.55 -14.74 5.35
CA PRO A 169 -11.94 -13.79 6.27
C PRO A 169 -11.86 -14.38 7.67
N SER A 170 -10.86 -15.22 7.92
CA SER A 170 -10.24 -15.33 9.24
C SER A 170 -9.19 -14.21 9.43
N GLY A 171 -9.47 -13.02 8.90
CA GLY A 171 -8.73 -11.79 9.17
C GLY A 171 -7.74 -11.29 8.11
N ASP A 172 -7.68 -11.84 6.89
CA ASP A 172 -6.75 -11.30 5.88
C ASP A 172 -7.29 -11.31 4.43
N ASP A 173 -7.93 -10.19 4.03
CA ASP A 173 -8.38 -9.87 2.66
C ASP A 173 -7.23 -9.95 1.61
N SER A 174 -5.97 -9.96 2.04
CA SER A 174 -4.78 -9.88 1.18
C SER A 174 -4.61 -11.08 0.23
N THR A 175 -5.13 -12.25 0.60
CA THR A 175 -4.90 -13.49 -0.16
C THR A 175 -5.61 -13.48 -1.50
N ALA A 176 -6.94 -13.30 -1.49
CA ALA A 176 -7.71 -13.24 -2.74
C ALA A 176 -7.31 -12.02 -3.56
N ALA A 177 -7.10 -10.88 -2.90
CA ALA A 177 -6.69 -9.64 -3.56
C ALA A 177 -5.38 -9.80 -4.37
N SER A 178 -4.34 -10.40 -3.77
CA SER A 178 -3.05 -10.60 -4.45
C SER A 178 -3.13 -11.57 -5.65
N LEU A 179 -4.02 -12.57 -5.59
CA LEU A 179 -4.27 -13.46 -6.73
C LEU A 179 -4.98 -12.72 -7.87
N PHE A 180 -6.05 -11.97 -7.56
CA PHE A 180 -6.70 -11.12 -8.56
C PHE A 180 -5.71 -10.12 -9.17
N GLU A 181 -4.89 -9.45 -8.35
CA GLU A 181 -3.84 -8.53 -8.80
C GLU A 181 -2.90 -9.21 -9.80
N ALA A 182 -2.41 -10.42 -9.51
CA ALA A 182 -1.52 -11.15 -10.40
C ALA A 182 -2.11 -11.43 -11.79
N PHE A 183 -3.40 -11.81 -11.88
CA PHE A 183 -4.09 -11.98 -13.17
C PHE A 183 -4.33 -10.64 -13.88
N LEU A 184 -4.76 -9.62 -13.15
CA LEU A 184 -5.08 -8.30 -13.70
C LEU A 184 -3.82 -7.56 -14.20
N GLN A 185 -2.65 -7.87 -13.63
CA GLN A 185 -1.35 -7.37 -14.08
C GLN A 185 -0.76 -8.14 -15.28
N ARG A 186 -1.46 -9.13 -15.83
CA ARG A 186 -1.00 -9.89 -17.00
C ARG A 186 -1.89 -9.65 -18.22
N LYS A 187 -1.30 -9.47 -19.40
CA LYS A 187 -2.03 -9.39 -20.68
C LYS A 187 -2.93 -10.61 -20.85
N GLY A 188 -4.24 -10.38 -21.02
CA GLY A 188 -5.25 -11.45 -21.15
C GLY A 188 -5.61 -12.20 -19.86
N GLY A 189 -5.02 -11.86 -18.71
CA GLY A 189 -5.27 -12.58 -17.46
C GLY A 189 -6.71 -12.45 -16.95
N ALA A 190 -7.33 -11.27 -17.10
CA ALA A 190 -8.74 -11.06 -16.74
C ALA A 190 -9.70 -11.97 -17.53
N ALA A 191 -9.51 -12.08 -18.85
CA ALA A 191 -10.30 -12.97 -19.71
C ALA A 191 -10.12 -14.45 -19.36
N LEU A 192 -8.89 -14.88 -19.05
CA LEU A 192 -8.60 -16.25 -18.59
C LEU A 192 -9.29 -16.56 -17.26
N LEU A 193 -9.27 -15.60 -16.33
CA LEU A 193 -9.94 -15.75 -15.04
C LEU A 193 -11.47 -15.78 -15.20
N ALA A 194 -12.03 -14.91 -16.04
CA ALA A 194 -13.45 -14.91 -16.37
C ALA A 194 -13.89 -16.26 -16.99
N ALA A 195 -13.07 -16.82 -17.88
CA ALA A 195 -13.33 -18.13 -18.47
C ALA A 195 -13.30 -19.27 -17.44
N ALA A 196 -12.37 -19.23 -16.48
CA ALA A 196 -12.27 -20.23 -15.42
C ALA A 196 -13.41 -20.16 -14.39
N LEU A 197 -13.85 -18.94 -14.06
CA LEU A 197 -14.92 -18.67 -13.09
C LEU A 197 -16.33 -18.86 -13.66
N ARG A 198 -16.48 -18.98 -14.98
CA ARG A 198 -17.79 -19.10 -15.63
C ARG A 198 -18.53 -20.36 -15.13
N GLY A 199 -19.72 -20.15 -14.57
CA GLY A 199 -20.57 -21.24 -14.05
C GLY A 199 -20.24 -21.67 -12.62
N GLN A 200 -19.21 -21.08 -11.99
CA GLN A 200 -18.88 -21.34 -10.59
C GLN A 200 -19.76 -20.52 -9.65
N ARG A 201 -19.92 -21.01 -8.41
CA ARG A 201 -20.44 -20.21 -7.29
C ARG A 201 -19.27 -19.81 -6.41
N LEU A 202 -19.18 -18.53 -6.11
CA LEU A 202 -18.17 -17.96 -5.23
C LEU A 202 -18.83 -17.47 -3.94
N PRO A 203 -18.11 -17.51 -2.80
CA PRO A 203 -18.49 -16.72 -1.64
C PRO A 203 -18.64 -15.24 -2.04
N PRO A 204 -19.71 -14.54 -1.59
CA PRO A 204 -19.96 -13.15 -1.97
C PRO A 204 -18.77 -12.22 -1.70
N ASP A 205 -18.03 -12.43 -0.60
CA ASP A 205 -16.87 -11.60 -0.25
C ASP A 205 -15.71 -11.76 -1.24
N ILE A 206 -15.44 -12.98 -1.71
CA ILE A 206 -14.39 -13.22 -2.72
C ILE A 206 -14.76 -12.53 -4.03
N ALA A 207 -16.02 -12.61 -4.44
CA ALA A 207 -16.52 -11.91 -5.63
C ALA A 207 -16.42 -10.38 -5.47
N ARG A 208 -16.74 -9.84 -4.28
CA ARG A 208 -16.57 -8.40 -3.97
C ARG A 208 -15.11 -7.97 -4.03
N ILE A 209 -14.19 -8.77 -3.48
CA ILE A 209 -12.74 -8.50 -3.56
C ILE A 209 -12.33 -8.48 -5.04
N GLY A 210 -12.73 -9.47 -5.83
CA GLY A 210 -12.43 -9.52 -7.27
C GLY A 210 -12.93 -8.29 -8.02
N LEU A 211 -14.18 -7.87 -7.79
CA LEU A 211 -14.76 -6.68 -8.40
C LEU A 211 -14.02 -5.41 -7.96
N ARG A 212 -13.70 -5.29 -6.68
CA ARG A 212 -12.93 -4.15 -6.14
C ARG A 212 -11.57 -4.06 -6.83
N MET A 213 -10.83 -5.17 -6.91
CA MET A 213 -9.51 -5.23 -7.55
C MET A 213 -9.58 -4.94 -9.04
N LEU A 214 -10.60 -5.46 -9.73
CA LEU A 214 -10.82 -5.17 -11.14
C LEU A 214 -11.09 -3.69 -11.36
N ARG A 215 -12.04 -3.11 -10.62
CA ARG A 215 -12.43 -1.71 -10.74
C ARG A 215 -11.29 -0.76 -10.37
N SER A 216 -10.47 -1.10 -9.37
CA SER A 216 -9.29 -0.30 -9.01
C SER A 216 -8.18 -0.32 -10.06
N THR A 217 -8.28 -1.15 -11.10
CA THR A 217 -7.37 -1.04 -12.26
C THR A 217 -7.75 0.11 -13.19
N GLY A 218 -8.93 0.71 -13.07
CA GLY A 218 -9.44 1.68 -14.03
C GLY A 218 -9.64 1.11 -15.44
N ARG A 219 -9.59 -0.22 -15.63
CA ARG A 219 -9.86 -0.87 -16.93
C ARG A 219 -11.33 -1.27 -17.02
N PRO A 220 -12.01 -0.95 -18.13
CA PRO A 220 -13.31 -1.54 -18.41
C PRO A 220 -13.11 -3.02 -18.78
N ASP A 221 -13.52 -3.93 -17.90
CA ASP A 221 -13.59 -5.38 -18.20
C ASP A 221 -14.96 -5.90 -17.77
N GLU A 222 -15.96 -5.65 -18.63
CA GLU A 222 -17.34 -6.08 -18.37
C GLU A 222 -17.46 -7.60 -18.29
N GLY A 223 -16.62 -8.34 -19.03
CA GLY A 223 -16.63 -9.80 -19.06
C GLY A 223 -16.29 -10.41 -17.70
N LEU A 224 -15.19 -9.99 -17.08
CA LEU A 224 -14.83 -10.45 -15.74
C LEU A 224 -15.78 -9.88 -14.68
N ALA A 225 -16.21 -8.63 -14.82
CA ALA A 225 -17.14 -8.01 -13.87
C ALA A 225 -18.50 -8.74 -13.82
N GLU A 226 -19.06 -9.09 -14.97
CA GLU A 226 -20.32 -9.84 -15.06
C GLU A 226 -20.17 -11.24 -14.43
N VAL A 227 -19.08 -11.95 -14.76
CA VAL A 227 -18.81 -13.29 -14.21
C VAL A 227 -18.69 -13.24 -12.68
N LEU A 228 -17.95 -12.28 -12.13
CA LEU A 228 -17.80 -12.13 -10.67
C LEU A 228 -19.14 -11.77 -10.00
N THR A 229 -19.89 -10.84 -10.59
CA THR A 229 -21.22 -10.43 -10.09
C THR A 229 -22.17 -11.63 -10.03
N LYS A 230 -22.24 -12.41 -11.12
CA LYS A 230 -23.09 -13.60 -11.21
C LYS A 230 -22.63 -14.72 -10.29
N ALA A 231 -21.32 -14.99 -10.23
CA ALA A 231 -20.76 -16.06 -9.43
C ALA A 231 -20.90 -15.80 -7.92
N GLY A 232 -20.82 -14.53 -7.49
CA GLY A 232 -21.03 -14.12 -6.11
C GLY A 232 -22.48 -13.79 -5.72
N GLY A 233 -23.42 -13.83 -6.66
CA GLY A 233 -24.83 -13.44 -6.42
C GLY A 233 -24.98 -11.98 -5.99
N LEU A 234 -24.19 -11.07 -6.56
CA LEU A 234 -24.11 -9.67 -6.16
C LEU A 234 -25.14 -8.81 -6.91
N THR A 235 -25.69 -7.79 -6.24
CA THR A 235 -26.70 -6.85 -6.78
C THR A 235 -26.20 -5.39 -6.80
N PHE A 236 -24.88 -5.19 -6.73
CA PHE A 236 -24.23 -3.93 -6.36
C PHE A 236 -23.37 -3.38 -7.51
N GLY A 237 -23.38 -2.06 -7.77
CA GLY A 237 -22.69 -1.44 -8.90
C GLY A 237 -23.04 0.04 -9.11
N ALA A 238 -22.50 0.63 -10.19
CA ALA A 238 -22.76 2.03 -10.53
C ALA A 238 -24.27 2.30 -10.65
N ARG A 239 -24.75 3.33 -9.95
CA ARG A 239 -26.17 3.70 -9.92
C ARG A 239 -26.40 5.03 -10.61
N THR A 240 -27.23 5.00 -11.65
CA THR A 240 -27.70 6.21 -12.32
C THR A 240 -29.02 6.67 -11.73
N LEU A 241 -29.02 7.86 -11.13
CA LEU A 241 -30.24 8.50 -10.66
C LEU A 241 -30.94 9.21 -11.80
N SER A 242 -32.27 9.08 -11.87
CA SER A 242 -33.10 9.96 -12.69
C SER A 242 -33.00 11.42 -12.20
N PRO A 243 -33.35 12.42 -13.03
CA PRO A 243 -33.37 13.82 -12.60
C PRO A 243 -34.23 14.07 -11.35
N GLN A 244 -35.36 13.36 -11.22
CA GLN A 244 -36.26 13.46 -10.08
C GLN A 244 -35.64 12.87 -8.81
N GLU A 245 -34.99 11.70 -8.91
CA GLU A 245 -34.29 11.08 -7.79
C GLU A 245 -33.08 11.92 -7.34
N MET A 246 -32.33 12.49 -8.28
CA MET A 246 -31.21 13.39 -8.00
C MET A 246 -31.70 14.61 -7.22
N GLN A 247 -32.78 15.25 -7.67
CA GLN A 247 -33.32 16.44 -6.98
C GLN A 247 -33.82 16.11 -5.57
N ALA A 248 -34.48 14.96 -5.40
CA ALA A 248 -34.88 14.47 -4.08
C ALA A 248 -33.67 14.20 -3.17
N MET A 249 -32.60 13.63 -3.73
CA MET A 249 -31.37 13.36 -2.98
C MET A 249 -30.67 14.65 -2.54
N ILE A 250 -30.57 15.66 -3.40
CA ILE A 250 -30.00 16.97 -3.06
C ILE A 250 -30.79 17.61 -1.90
N ALA A 251 -32.13 17.58 -1.97
CA ALA A 251 -32.99 18.09 -0.90
C ALA A 251 -32.78 17.35 0.42
N ASP A 252 -32.59 16.03 0.36
CA ASP A 252 -32.33 15.21 1.54
C ASP A 252 -30.94 15.40 2.13
N VAL A 253 -29.92 15.61 1.31
CA VAL A 253 -28.58 15.98 1.78
C VAL A 253 -28.66 17.26 2.60
N ALA A 254 -29.38 18.27 2.09
CA ALA A 254 -29.52 19.55 2.77
C ALA A 254 -30.33 19.46 4.08
N ARG A 255 -31.39 18.64 4.09
CA ARG A 255 -32.34 18.54 5.22
C ARG A 255 -31.91 17.56 6.31
N GLN A 256 -31.28 16.45 5.93
CA GLN A 256 -31.05 15.30 6.82
C GLN A 256 -29.56 15.01 7.03
N GLY A 257 -28.70 15.44 6.11
CA GLY A 257 -27.27 15.19 6.18
C GLY A 257 -26.59 15.96 7.31
N ASP A 258 -25.65 15.31 7.98
CA ASP A 258 -24.81 15.86 9.03
C ASP A 258 -23.32 15.76 8.64
N PRO A 259 -22.61 16.89 8.53
CA PRO A 259 -21.22 16.88 8.05
C PRO A 259 -20.24 16.28 9.08
N LYS A 260 -20.57 16.23 10.37
CA LYS A 260 -19.73 15.60 11.39
C LYS A 260 -19.83 14.08 11.28
N ARG A 261 -21.04 13.54 11.12
CA ARG A 261 -21.23 12.11 10.83
C ARG A 261 -20.63 11.75 9.48
N GLY A 262 -20.76 12.63 8.48
CA GLY A 262 -20.18 12.46 7.15
C GLY A 262 -18.66 12.40 7.15
N GLU A 263 -18.00 13.22 7.98
CA GLU A 263 -16.56 13.13 8.18
C GLU A 263 -16.17 11.78 8.77
N ALA A 264 -16.92 11.25 9.75
CA ALA A 264 -16.66 9.93 10.30
C ALA A 264 -16.80 8.82 9.24
N VAL A 265 -17.82 8.91 8.36
CA VAL A 265 -17.98 8.01 7.21
C VAL A 265 -16.78 8.10 6.27
N PHE A 266 -16.38 9.31 5.85
CA PHE A 266 -15.22 9.52 4.97
C PHE A 266 -13.92 8.90 5.51
N ARG A 267 -13.77 8.86 6.85
CA ARG A 267 -12.58 8.36 7.53
C ARG A 267 -12.57 6.84 7.73
N ARG A 268 -13.66 6.15 7.44
CA ARG A 268 -13.77 4.70 7.58
C ARG A 268 -12.75 3.98 6.70
N LYS A 269 -12.02 3.03 7.30
CA LYS A 269 -10.98 2.25 6.59
C LYS A 269 -11.56 1.41 5.45
N ASP A 270 -12.79 0.90 5.60
CA ASP A 270 -13.46 0.07 4.61
C ASP A 270 -13.89 0.82 3.34
N LEU A 271 -14.09 2.15 3.42
CA LEU A 271 -14.38 3.00 2.25
C LEU A 271 -13.12 3.56 1.59
N ALA A 272 -11.97 3.48 2.26
CA ALA A 272 -10.66 3.89 1.74
C ALA A 272 -10.58 5.33 1.19
N CYS A 273 -11.51 6.24 1.54
CA CYS A 273 -11.50 7.59 0.96
C CYS A 273 -10.19 8.33 1.28
N LEU A 274 -9.71 8.25 2.54
CA LEU A 274 -8.42 8.82 2.96
C LEU A 274 -7.20 8.10 2.37
N LYS A 275 -7.34 6.85 1.91
CA LYS A 275 -6.25 6.12 1.22
C LYS A 275 -5.97 6.73 -0.15
N CYS A 276 -6.99 7.28 -0.80
CA CYS A 276 -6.86 7.86 -2.14
C CYS A 276 -6.86 9.38 -2.14
N HIS A 277 -7.63 10.03 -1.26
CA HIS A 277 -7.86 11.47 -1.26
C HIS A 277 -7.24 12.15 -0.04
N ALA A 278 -6.57 13.27 -0.29
CA ALA A 278 -6.05 14.15 0.75
C ALA A 278 -7.09 15.20 1.19
N LEU A 279 -6.96 15.63 2.46
CA LEU A 279 -7.57 16.84 3.01
C LEU A 279 -6.45 17.70 3.60
N GLY A 280 -6.18 18.84 2.98
CA GLY A 280 -5.09 19.75 3.34
C GLY A 280 -3.73 19.09 3.17
N GLY A 281 -3.54 18.30 2.09
CA GLY A 281 -2.34 17.50 1.86
C GLY A 281 -2.21 16.22 2.72
N ALA A 282 -3.16 15.96 3.63
CA ALA A 282 -3.16 14.78 4.48
C ALA A 282 -4.12 13.70 3.96
N GLY A 283 -3.56 12.60 3.47
CA GLY A 283 -4.27 11.46 2.85
C GLY A 283 -3.45 10.92 1.67
N GLY A 284 -4.08 10.06 0.88
CA GLY A 284 -3.53 9.56 -0.37
C GLY A 284 -3.39 10.63 -1.43
N GLN A 285 -2.62 10.31 -2.48
CA GLN A 285 -2.44 11.18 -3.63
C GLN A 285 -2.83 10.48 -4.94
N VAL A 286 -3.57 9.37 -4.84
CA VAL A 286 -4.17 8.66 -5.98
C VAL A 286 -5.30 9.49 -6.59
N GLY A 287 -6.16 10.07 -5.74
CA GLY A 287 -7.23 10.97 -6.13
C GLY A 287 -6.89 12.44 -5.86
N PRO A 288 -7.73 13.39 -6.32
CA PRO A 288 -7.55 14.81 -6.04
C PRO A 288 -7.65 15.11 -4.54
N ASP A 289 -6.90 16.12 -4.10
CA ASP A 289 -7.11 16.75 -2.80
C ASP A 289 -8.52 17.36 -2.76
N LEU A 290 -9.31 16.96 -1.77
CA LEU A 290 -10.72 17.32 -1.62
C LEU A 290 -10.93 18.56 -0.74
N SER A 291 -9.85 19.23 -0.28
CA SER A 291 -9.90 20.40 0.61
C SER A 291 -10.91 21.47 0.19
N SER A 292 -11.11 21.67 -1.11
CA SER A 292 -11.97 22.70 -1.67
C SER A 292 -13.13 22.14 -2.50
N ILE A 293 -13.43 20.84 -2.41
CA ILE A 293 -14.40 20.21 -3.32
C ILE A 293 -15.81 20.78 -3.11
N GLY A 294 -16.23 21.01 -1.87
CA GLY A 294 -17.55 21.57 -1.56
C GLY A 294 -17.72 23.03 -1.99
N ALA A 295 -16.63 23.79 -2.06
CA ALA A 295 -16.63 25.16 -2.57
C ALA A 295 -16.55 25.25 -4.10
N SER A 296 -16.06 24.20 -4.78
CA SER A 296 -15.80 24.21 -6.23
C SER A 296 -16.76 23.34 -7.05
N ALA A 297 -17.51 22.43 -6.41
CA ALA A 297 -18.43 21.53 -7.08
C ALA A 297 -19.85 21.60 -6.49
N PRO A 298 -20.90 21.56 -7.34
CA PRO A 298 -22.28 21.47 -6.88
C PRO A 298 -22.59 20.08 -6.30
N VAL A 299 -23.67 19.98 -5.52
CA VAL A 299 -24.01 18.76 -4.74
C VAL A 299 -24.35 17.57 -5.65
N ASP A 300 -25.01 17.81 -6.79
CA ASP A 300 -25.28 16.79 -7.82
C ASP A 300 -23.99 16.18 -8.38
N TYR A 301 -22.97 17.01 -8.65
CA TYR A 301 -21.65 16.52 -9.06
C TYR A 301 -21.01 15.62 -7.99
N LEU A 302 -21.14 15.96 -6.71
CA LEU A 302 -20.63 15.12 -5.61
C LEU A 302 -21.35 13.77 -5.55
N ILE A 303 -22.69 13.78 -5.69
CA ILE A 303 -23.51 12.56 -5.72
C ILE A 303 -23.12 11.69 -6.91
N ASP A 304 -23.06 12.27 -8.11
CA ASP A 304 -22.65 11.56 -9.31
C ASP A 304 -21.25 10.99 -9.19
N SER A 305 -20.29 11.73 -8.63
CA SER A 305 -18.91 11.26 -8.47
C SER A 305 -18.82 10.05 -7.52
N LEU A 306 -19.69 9.98 -6.51
CA LEU A 306 -19.74 8.88 -5.55
C LEU A 306 -20.47 7.64 -6.10
N LEU A 307 -21.50 7.83 -6.92
CA LEU A 307 -22.33 6.75 -7.48
C LEU A 307 -21.84 6.24 -8.83
N GLN A 308 -21.19 7.12 -9.61
CA GLN A 308 -20.65 6.88 -10.95
C GLN A 308 -19.28 7.57 -11.11
N PRO A 309 -18.22 7.06 -10.46
CA PRO A 309 -16.88 7.66 -10.52
C PRO A 309 -16.30 7.83 -11.94
N ASN A 310 -16.76 7.02 -12.89
CA ASN A 310 -16.34 7.08 -14.29
C ASN A 310 -17.09 8.14 -15.14
N LYS A 311 -18.17 8.74 -14.61
CA LYS A 311 -19.02 9.71 -15.36
C LYS A 311 -18.28 11.01 -15.66
N ALA A 312 -17.50 11.51 -14.71
CA ALA A 312 -16.77 12.77 -14.83
C ALA A 312 -15.46 12.70 -14.04
N ILE A 313 -14.37 12.33 -14.72
CA ILE A 313 -13.05 12.22 -14.13
C ILE A 313 -12.33 13.56 -14.25
N LYS A 314 -11.73 14.03 -13.15
CA LYS A 314 -10.95 15.27 -13.16
C LYS A 314 -9.70 15.13 -14.05
N GLU A 315 -9.33 16.21 -14.73
CA GLU A 315 -8.09 16.27 -15.50
C GLU A 315 -6.88 15.86 -14.63
N ASN A 316 -5.94 15.12 -15.25
CA ASN A 316 -4.78 14.50 -14.60
C ASN A 316 -5.09 13.35 -13.63
N TYR A 317 -6.35 12.92 -13.49
CA TYR A 317 -6.76 11.77 -12.67
C TYR A 317 -7.37 10.62 -13.48
N HIS A 318 -7.26 10.68 -14.81
CA HIS A 318 -7.48 9.50 -15.65
C HIS A 318 -6.35 8.49 -15.42
N ALA A 319 -6.71 7.22 -15.22
CA ALA A 319 -5.72 6.17 -15.19
C ALA A 319 -5.01 6.09 -16.55
N LEU A 320 -3.71 5.81 -16.53
CA LEU A 320 -2.95 5.41 -17.70
C LEU A 320 -2.72 3.91 -17.63
N LEU A 321 -3.21 3.20 -18.64
CA LEU A 321 -2.99 1.76 -18.80
C LEU A 321 -1.72 1.57 -19.60
N VAL A 322 -0.79 0.76 -19.09
CA VAL A 322 0.50 0.52 -19.74
C VAL A 322 0.72 -0.97 -19.85
N THR A 323 0.91 -1.47 -21.06
CA THR A 323 1.34 -2.84 -21.30
C THR A 323 2.81 -2.84 -21.70
N THR A 324 3.62 -3.67 -21.06
CA THR A 324 5.04 -3.83 -21.40
C THR A 324 5.25 -4.88 -22.47
N SER A 325 6.43 -4.86 -23.10
CA SER A 325 6.91 -5.87 -24.05
C SER A 325 6.95 -7.29 -23.45
N LYS A 326 7.00 -7.39 -22.11
CA LYS A 326 6.93 -8.66 -21.35
C LYS A 326 5.49 -9.09 -21.04
N GLY A 327 4.48 -8.38 -21.55
CA GLY A 327 3.06 -8.65 -21.33
C GLY A 327 2.57 -8.30 -19.92
N GLN A 328 3.34 -7.54 -19.14
CA GLN A 328 2.88 -7.02 -17.85
C GLN A 328 2.01 -5.79 -18.09
N GLN A 329 0.92 -5.68 -17.37
CA GLN A 329 0.01 -4.56 -17.44
C GLN A 329 0.03 -3.76 -16.14
N TYR A 330 0.36 -2.48 -16.24
CA TYR A 330 0.30 -1.52 -15.16
C TYR A 330 -0.91 -0.60 -15.33
N SER A 331 -1.39 -0.06 -14.22
CA SER A 331 -2.39 0.99 -14.21
C SER A 331 -2.11 1.94 -13.07
N GLY A 332 -2.28 3.23 -13.32
CA GLY A 332 -2.10 4.26 -12.32
C GLY A 332 -2.23 5.66 -12.87
N ILE A 333 -2.22 6.65 -11.99
CA ILE A 333 -2.18 8.07 -12.36
C ILE A 333 -0.76 8.45 -12.76
N LYS A 334 -0.59 9.13 -13.89
CA LYS A 334 0.73 9.61 -14.32
C LYS A 334 1.24 10.67 -13.35
N VAL A 335 2.33 10.38 -12.64
CA VAL A 335 3.01 11.31 -11.72
C VAL A 335 4.00 12.18 -12.48
N ARG A 336 4.86 11.54 -13.29
CA ARG A 336 5.89 12.20 -14.10
C ARG A 336 6.31 11.30 -15.25
N GLU A 337 6.84 11.91 -16.29
CA GLU A 337 7.43 11.21 -17.42
C GLU A 337 8.72 11.92 -17.83
N THR A 338 9.76 11.14 -18.06
CA THR A 338 11.06 11.60 -18.57
C THR A 338 11.37 10.88 -19.88
N LYS A 339 12.51 11.20 -20.52
CA LYS A 339 12.96 10.47 -21.72
C LYS A 339 13.24 8.98 -21.46
N THR A 340 13.46 8.57 -20.22
CA THR A 340 13.90 7.22 -19.87
C THR A 340 12.87 6.41 -19.09
N GLU A 341 12.03 7.06 -18.28
CA GLU A 341 11.03 6.40 -17.43
C GLU A 341 9.69 7.14 -17.40
N LEU A 342 8.62 6.36 -17.32
CA LEU A 342 7.27 6.78 -16.96
C LEU A 342 7.00 6.36 -15.52
N VAL A 343 6.54 7.27 -14.67
CA VAL A 343 6.19 6.96 -13.29
C VAL A 343 4.69 7.10 -13.09
N LEU A 344 4.06 5.99 -12.71
CA LEU A 344 2.65 5.90 -12.37
C LEU A 344 2.48 5.79 -10.86
N ARG A 345 1.36 6.26 -10.35
CA ARG A 345 0.89 6.00 -8.99
C ARG A 345 -0.31 5.06 -9.05
N ASP A 346 -0.17 3.87 -8.51
CA ASP A 346 -1.23 2.86 -8.54
C ASP A 346 -2.32 3.13 -7.47
N ALA A 347 -3.35 2.28 -7.44
CA ALA A 347 -4.45 2.38 -6.47
C ALA A 347 -4.02 2.13 -5.01
N GLU A 348 -2.81 1.62 -4.79
CA GLU A 348 -2.21 1.42 -3.48
C GLU A 348 -1.34 2.62 -3.05
N ASP A 349 -1.40 3.73 -3.79
CA ASP A 349 -0.58 4.94 -3.60
C ASP A 349 0.94 4.69 -3.81
N ARG A 350 1.30 3.59 -4.50
CA ARG A 350 2.70 3.23 -4.79
C ARG A 350 3.15 3.85 -6.10
N GLU A 351 4.37 4.39 -6.13
CA GLU A 351 5.00 4.84 -7.37
C GLU A 351 5.68 3.67 -8.10
N ILE A 352 5.26 3.43 -9.33
CA ILE A 352 5.80 2.41 -10.22
C ILE A 352 6.56 3.13 -11.34
N SER A 353 7.87 2.93 -11.40
CA SER A 353 8.69 3.39 -12.53
C SER A 353 8.78 2.31 -13.61
N ILE A 354 8.38 2.67 -14.82
CA ILE A 354 8.36 1.81 -16.01
C ILE A 354 9.32 2.43 -17.04
N PRO A 355 10.39 1.71 -17.45
CA PRO A 355 11.28 2.20 -18.51
C PRO A 355 10.52 2.43 -19.81
N ILE A 356 10.74 3.56 -20.48
CA ILE A 356 10.00 3.93 -21.71
C ILE A 356 10.18 2.89 -22.81
N HIS A 357 11.39 2.31 -22.92
CA HIS A 357 11.71 1.28 -23.91
C HIS A 357 11.05 -0.08 -23.65
N ASP A 358 10.57 -0.33 -22.43
CA ASP A 358 9.85 -1.56 -22.07
C ASP A 358 8.35 -1.44 -22.39
N ILE A 359 7.85 -0.26 -22.75
CA ILE A 359 6.42 -0.03 -23.00
C ILE A 359 6.07 -0.41 -24.43
N ASP A 360 5.15 -1.36 -24.57
CA ASP A 360 4.60 -1.83 -25.84
C ASP A 360 3.34 -1.03 -26.23
N GLU A 361 2.43 -0.85 -25.27
CA GLU A 361 1.16 -0.17 -25.50
C GLU A 361 0.81 0.77 -24.35
N ARG A 362 0.17 1.90 -24.67
CA ARG A 362 -0.46 2.80 -23.69
C ARG A 362 -1.86 3.15 -24.15
N SER A 363 -2.79 3.19 -23.20
CA SER A 363 -4.16 3.62 -23.48
C SER A 363 -4.74 4.38 -22.28
N PRO A 364 -5.67 5.31 -22.51
CA PRO A 364 -6.41 5.93 -21.41
C PRO A 364 -7.27 4.88 -20.71
N GLY A 365 -7.27 4.91 -19.38
CA GLY A 365 -8.20 4.19 -18.52
C GLY A 365 -9.26 5.11 -17.92
N GLY A 366 -10.18 4.49 -17.19
CA GLY A 366 -11.20 5.17 -16.40
C GLY A 366 -10.67 5.68 -15.05
N SER A 367 -11.59 5.81 -14.10
CA SER A 367 -11.29 6.22 -12.74
C SER A 367 -10.67 5.07 -11.95
N LEU A 368 -9.69 5.39 -11.08
CA LEU A 368 -9.21 4.44 -10.07
C LEU A 368 -10.13 4.38 -8.85
N MET A 369 -11.07 5.31 -8.72
CA MET A 369 -12.13 5.23 -7.72
C MET A 369 -13.13 4.14 -8.15
N PRO A 370 -13.29 3.05 -7.39
CA PRO A 370 -14.09 1.91 -7.83
C PRO A 370 -15.58 2.24 -7.89
N ASP A 371 -16.27 1.74 -8.92
CA ASP A 371 -17.74 1.72 -8.90
C ASP A 371 -18.23 0.88 -7.70
N GLY A 372 -19.40 1.24 -7.16
CA GLY A 372 -19.99 0.54 -6.02
C GLY A 372 -19.26 0.74 -4.69
N LEU A 373 -18.33 1.71 -4.62
CA LEU A 373 -17.64 2.06 -3.37
C LEU A 373 -18.62 2.41 -2.23
N THR A 374 -19.76 3.01 -2.59
CA THR A 374 -20.79 3.46 -1.66
C THR A 374 -21.89 2.43 -1.41
N ASP A 375 -21.82 1.22 -1.98
CA ASP A 375 -22.90 0.22 -1.92
C ASP A 375 -23.15 -0.35 -0.52
N THR A 376 -22.15 -0.27 0.36
CA THR A 376 -22.25 -0.72 1.76
C THR A 376 -22.81 0.36 2.69
N LEU A 377 -22.98 1.59 2.19
CA LEU A 377 -23.52 2.68 2.97
C LEU A 377 -25.03 2.58 3.06
N THR A 378 -25.55 2.80 4.26
CA THR A 378 -26.96 3.13 4.43
C THR A 378 -27.25 4.47 3.73
N ARG A 379 -28.54 4.71 3.42
CA ARG A 379 -28.97 5.98 2.84
C ARG A 379 -28.54 7.18 3.71
N GLY A 380 -28.68 7.08 5.04
CA GLY A 380 -28.30 8.14 5.97
C GLY A 380 -26.80 8.45 5.91
N GLU A 381 -25.95 7.41 5.93
CA GLU A 381 -24.50 7.58 5.82
C GLU A 381 -24.08 8.22 4.49
N LEU A 382 -24.74 7.85 3.39
CA LEU A 382 -24.48 8.47 2.09
C LEU A 382 -24.86 9.96 2.08
N LEU A 383 -26.02 10.32 2.65
CA LEU A 383 -26.42 11.73 2.78
C LEU A 383 -25.45 12.53 3.66
N ASP A 384 -25.03 11.94 4.78
CA ASP A 384 -24.05 12.53 5.69
C ASP A 384 -22.70 12.75 4.97
N LEU A 385 -22.21 11.74 4.23
CA LEU A 385 -20.98 11.83 3.46
C LEU A 385 -21.04 12.94 2.40
N VAL A 386 -22.11 13.00 1.61
CA VAL A 386 -22.30 14.07 0.61
C VAL A 386 -22.38 15.43 1.30
N ARG A 387 -23.09 15.53 2.45
CA ARG A 387 -23.18 16.76 3.23
C ARG A 387 -21.80 17.23 3.66
N PHE A 388 -20.97 16.34 4.21
CA PHE A 388 -19.59 16.64 4.59
C PHE A 388 -18.77 17.15 3.40
N LEU A 389 -18.77 16.43 2.28
CA LEU A 389 -18.04 16.84 1.08
C LEU A 389 -18.50 18.21 0.57
N SER A 390 -19.81 18.50 0.65
CA SER A 390 -20.39 19.78 0.25
C SER A 390 -19.97 20.96 1.12
N GLU A 391 -19.47 20.71 2.33
CA GLU A 391 -19.01 21.75 3.27
C GLU A 391 -17.50 22.00 3.17
N LEU A 392 -16.73 21.09 2.55
CA LEU A 392 -15.28 21.22 2.42
C LEU A 392 -14.87 22.49 1.65
N GLY A 393 -14.04 23.30 2.29
CA GLY A 393 -13.49 24.54 1.71
C GLY A 393 -14.44 25.74 1.74
N LYS A 394 -15.67 25.58 2.23
CA LYS A 394 -16.55 26.71 2.56
C LYS A 394 -16.10 27.37 3.86
N VAL A 395 -16.43 28.65 4.03
CA VAL A 395 -16.19 29.35 5.29
C VAL A 395 -16.95 28.64 6.41
N GLY A 396 -16.23 28.16 7.42
CA GLY A 396 -16.83 27.41 8.52
C GLY A 396 -15.90 26.36 9.13
N PRO A 397 -16.44 25.40 9.90
CA PRO A 397 -15.65 24.39 10.61
C PRO A 397 -14.92 23.39 9.69
N TYR A 398 -15.29 23.35 8.40
CA TYR A 398 -14.69 22.50 7.37
C TYR A 398 -13.77 23.25 6.40
N ALA A 399 -13.41 24.50 6.74
CA ALA A 399 -12.37 25.23 6.03
C ALA A 399 -10.98 24.75 6.47
N ILE A 400 -10.09 24.52 5.49
CA ILE A 400 -8.67 24.28 5.77
C ILE A 400 -7.94 25.61 5.68
N GLY A 401 -7.72 26.22 6.83
CA GLY A 401 -6.99 27.49 6.95
C GLY A 401 -5.46 27.31 6.85
N PRO A 402 -4.70 28.42 6.76
CA PRO A 402 -3.24 28.41 6.60
C PRO A 402 -2.47 28.09 7.90
N GLN A 403 -3.15 27.68 8.96
CA GLN A 403 -2.50 27.35 10.23
C GLN A 403 -1.68 26.07 10.03
N GLY A 404 -0.45 26.03 10.55
CA GLY A 404 0.45 24.88 10.50
C GLY A 404 -0.02 23.73 11.41
N VAL A 405 -1.23 23.25 11.20
CA VAL A 405 -1.85 22.19 11.99
C VAL A 405 -1.35 20.84 11.49
N VAL A 406 -0.99 19.97 12.42
CA VAL A 406 -0.58 18.60 12.09
C VAL A 406 -1.80 17.81 11.63
N ARG A 407 -1.80 17.46 10.34
CA ARG A 407 -2.87 16.68 9.70
C ARG A 407 -2.47 15.27 9.33
N ARG A 408 -1.18 15.01 9.13
CA ARG A 408 -0.62 13.68 8.90
C ARG A 408 0.24 13.27 10.08
N TRP A 409 -0.05 12.09 10.59
CA TRP A 409 0.66 11.45 11.68
C TRP A 409 1.08 10.06 11.25
N GLN A 410 2.02 9.50 11.98
CA GLN A 410 2.36 8.09 11.94
C GLN A 410 2.06 7.48 13.30
N ALA A 411 1.34 6.37 13.33
CA ALA A 411 1.08 5.61 14.54
C ALA A 411 1.81 4.26 14.50
N LEU A 412 2.34 3.84 15.64
CA LEU A 412 3.03 2.56 15.75
C LEU A 412 2.02 1.42 15.70
N GLU A 413 2.23 0.47 14.79
CA GLU A 413 1.38 -0.70 14.64
C GLU A 413 1.69 -1.78 15.70
N PRO A 414 0.68 -2.53 16.19
CA PRO A 414 0.84 -3.51 17.26
C PRO A 414 1.46 -4.82 16.79
N THR A 415 2.69 -4.75 16.28
CA THR A 415 3.47 -5.91 15.82
C THR A 415 4.24 -6.57 16.96
N HIS A 416 4.68 -7.82 16.76
CA HIS A 416 5.54 -8.51 17.75
C HIS A 416 6.82 -7.71 18.05
N ALA A 417 7.44 -7.11 17.03
CA ALA A 417 8.60 -6.23 17.21
C ALA A 417 8.27 -5.00 18.07
N ALA A 418 7.12 -4.36 17.84
CA ALA A 418 6.66 -3.24 18.65
C ALA A 418 6.38 -3.66 20.11
N TRP A 419 5.79 -4.84 20.33
CA TRP A 419 5.59 -5.40 21.67
C TRP A 419 6.91 -5.61 22.42
N THR A 420 7.88 -6.25 21.76
CA THR A 420 9.23 -6.47 22.30
C THR A 420 9.92 -5.15 22.64
N PHE A 421 9.84 -4.16 21.73
CA PHE A 421 10.38 -2.82 21.93
C PHE A 421 9.79 -2.14 23.19
N LEU A 422 8.46 -2.18 23.35
CA LEU A 422 7.78 -1.56 24.47
C LEU A 422 8.02 -2.26 25.82
N HIS A 423 8.29 -3.57 25.84
CA HIS A 423 8.44 -4.35 27.08
C HIS A 423 9.90 -4.50 27.54
N LEU A 424 10.86 -4.63 26.61
CA LEU A 424 12.24 -5.02 26.94
C LEU A 424 13.25 -3.86 26.79
N GLY A 425 12.95 -2.83 26.00
CA GLY A 425 13.91 -1.81 25.57
C GLY A 425 13.87 -0.46 26.29
N GLY A 426 13.18 -0.35 27.43
CA GLY A 426 12.93 0.96 28.08
C GLY A 426 11.78 1.78 27.47
N GLY A 427 11.13 1.24 26.42
CA GLY A 427 9.74 1.36 25.91
C GLY A 427 8.95 2.68 25.92
N LEU A 428 9.11 3.52 26.94
CA LEU A 428 8.43 4.81 27.10
C LEU A 428 9.37 5.93 27.53
N ALA A 429 10.68 5.65 27.70
CA ALA A 429 11.69 6.60 28.15
C ALA A 429 12.48 7.24 26.99
N THR A 430 12.65 6.52 25.88
CA THR A 430 13.37 6.97 24.68
C THR A 430 12.85 6.21 23.45
N PRO A 431 12.33 6.88 22.40
CA PRO A 431 12.24 6.29 21.07
C PRO A 431 13.69 5.97 20.63
N ALA A 432 14.09 4.70 20.70
CA ALA A 432 15.50 4.31 20.57
C ALA A 432 16.02 4.42 19.12
N LYS A 433 17.35 4.50 19.00
CA LYS A 433 18.16 4.68 17.77
C LYS A 433 17.97 3.64 16.67
N ASP A 434 17.27 2.53 16.90
CA ASP A 434 17.19 1.41 15.97
C ASP A 434 15.72 1.02 15.66
N GLU A 435 15.02 1.92 14.95
CA GLU A 435 13.61 1.79 14.57
C GLU A 435 13.37 0.85 13.37
N ARG A 436 14.41 0.15 12.87
CA ARG A 436 14.37 -0.54 11.57
C ARG A 436 13.27 -1.61 11.44
N ASP A 437 12.86 -2.20 12.56
CA ASP A 437 11.85 -3.27 12.58
C ASP A 437 10.46 -2.79 13.05
N LEU A 438 10.31 -1.50 13.38
CA LEU A 438 9.04 -0.93 13.82
C LEU A 438 8.18 -0.54 12.62
N GLN A 439 6.94 -1.01 12.60
CA GLN A 439 5.97 -0.67 11.56
C GLN A 439 5.14 0.54 11.98
N TRP A 440 5.09 1.55 11.11
CA TRP A 440 4.34 2.78 11.34
C TRP A 440 3.31 2.97 10.23
N ALA A 441 2.04 3.13 10.59
CA ALA A 441 0.97 3.44 9.64
C ALA A 441 0.60 4.91 9.68
N SER A 442 0.17 5.44 8.53
CA SER A 442 -0.33 6.82 8.49
C SER A 442 -1.72 6.90 9.13
N VAL A 443 -1.90 7.88 10.01
CA VAL A 443 -3.21 8.26 10.57
C VAL A 443 -3.37 9.77 10.41
N TYR A 444 -4.61 10.23 10.25
CA TYR A 444 -4.86 11.61 9.80
C TYR A 444 -5.68 12.37 10.83
N SER A 445 -5.55 13.70 10.87
CA SER A 445 -6.46 14.54 11.64
C SER A 445 -7.77 14.74 10.89
N THR A 446 -8.82 15.12 11.61
CA THR A 446 -10.05 15.71 11.06
C THR A 446 -9.75 17.02 10.33
N VAL A 447 -10.72 17.56 9.60
CA VAL A 447 -10.64 18.88 8.96
C VAL A 447 -10.37 19.97 10.01
N ALA A 448 -10.94 19.85 11.22
CA ALA A 448 -10.64 20.73 12.36
C ALA A 448 -9.21 20.57 12.93
N GLY A 449 -8.45 19.57 12.47
CA GLY A 449 -7.06 19.34 12.89
C GLY A 449 -6.91 18.47 14.13
N ILE A 450 -7.97 17.81 14.56
CA ILE A 450 -7.97 16.90 15.70
C ILE A 450 -7.70 15.48 15.19
N LEU A 451 -6.64 14.83 15.65
CA LEU A 451 -6.40 13.39 15.50
C LEU A 451 -7.32 12.61 16.45
N PRO A 452 -8.32 11.86 15.93
CA PRO A 452 -9.19 11.05 16.78
C PRO A 452 -8.43 9.86 17.35
N LEU A 453 -8.46 9.66 18.67
CA LEU A 453 -7.79 8.52 19.29
C LEU A 453 -8.41 7.16 18.92
N ALA A 454 -9.64 7.15 18.41
CA ALA A 454 -10.29 5.95 17.90
C ALA A 454 -9.58 5.39 16.65
N ASP A 455 -8.92 6.26 15.88
CA ASP A 455 -8.24 5.89 14.63
C ASP A 455 -6.79 5.42 14.89
N VAL A 456 -6.31 5.56 16.13
CA VAL A 456 -4.91 5.30 16.53
C VAL A 456 -4.83 3.93 17.22
N PRO A 457 -3.94 3.02 16.76
CA PRO A 457 -3.67 1.76 17.45
C PRO A 457 -3.22 1.97 18.89
N SER A 458 -3.52 1.00 19.76
CA SER A 458 -3.11 1.04 21.16
C SER A 458 -2.55 -0.28 21.65
N PHE A 459 -1.58 -0.19 22.56
CA PHE A 459 -0.90 -1.28 23.23
C PHE A 459 -1.40 -1.38 24.67
N SER A 460 -1.64 -2.59 25.16
CA SER A 460 -1.96 -2.82 26.58
C SER A 460 -0.71 -3.29 27.32
N LEU A 461 -0.11 -2.42 28.13
CA LEU A 461 1.12 -2.70 28.85
C LEU A 461 0.85 -3.14 30.30
N GLY A 462 1.63 -4.11 30.78
CA GLY A 462 1.61 -4.55 32.18
C GLY A 462 0.38 -5.36 32.61
N LYS A 463 0.36 -5.78 33.88
CA LYS A 463 -0.74 -6.58 34.46
C LYS A 463 -2.07 -5.80 34.55
N ASP A 464 -1.98 -4.47 34.69
CA ASP A 464 -3.13 -3.58 34.83
C ASP A 464 -3.71 -3.12 33.48
N LYS A 465 -3.23 -3.68 32.35
CA LYS A 465 -3.66 -3.36 30.98
C LYS A 465 -3.64 -1.86 30.69
N HIS A 466 -2.55 -1.19 31.07
CA HIS A 466 -2.37 0.23 30.83
C HIS A 466 -2.29 0.50 29.32
N ALA A 467 -3.32 1.14 28.76
CA ALA A 467 -3.44 1.35 27.33
C ALA A 467 -2.62 2.57 26.89
N VAL A 468 -1.68 2.40 25.97
CA VAL A 468 -0.86 3.48 25.42
C VAL A 468 -0.88 3.48 23.89
N SER A 469 -0.70 4.65 23.29
CA SER A 469 -0.50 4.80 21.85
C SER A 469 0.78 5.60 21.59
N LEU A 470 1.56 5.19 20.60
CA LEU A 470 2.74 5.93 20.14
C LEU A 470 2.43 6.52 18.77
N ILE A 471 2.52 7.85 18.69
CA ILE A 471 2.29 8.58 17.45
C ILE A 471 3.43 9.58 17.23
N ARG A 472 3.71 9.91 15.97
CA ARG A 472 4.69 10.91 15.61
C ARG A 472 4.26 11.74 14.42
N CYS A 473 4.79 12.95 14.34
CA CYS A 473 4.69 13.80 13.17
C CYS A 473 6.05 14.43 12.87
N HIS A 474 6.17 15.04 11.69
CA HIS A 474 7.42 15.62 11.24
C HIS A 474 7.25 17.11 10.95
N VAL A 475 8.25 17.89 11.31
CA VAL A 475 8.34 19.32 11.03
C VAL A 475 9.63 19.62 10.28
N ASP A 476 9.51 20.41 9.22
CA ASP A 476 10.62 20.90 8.42
C ASP A 476 10.99 22.32 8.83
N VAL A 477 12.19 22.49 9.37
CA VAL A 477 12.73 23.80 9.69
C VAL A 477 13.55 24.27 8.49
N THR A 478 12.96 25.12 7.66
CA THR A 478 13.64 25.68 6.48
C THR A 478 14.49 26.90 6.81
N THR A 479 14.18 27.59 7.92
CA THR A 479 15.00 28.67 8.46
C THR A 479 15.03 28.52 9.97
N ALA A 480 16.23 28.45 10.54
CA ALA A 480 16.42 28.28 11.98
C ALA A 480 15.91 29.50 12.76
N GLY A 481 15.41 29.25 13.97
CA GLY A 481 14.90 30.26 14.87
C GLY A 481 13.82 29.69 15.79
N PRO A 482 13.40 30.45 16.81
CA PRO A 482 12.34 30.02 17.72
C PRO A 482 10.99 29.94 17.01
N PHE A 483 10.26 28.86 17.25
CA PHE A 483 8.88 28.63 16.82
C PHE A 483 8.06 28.04 17.97
N ARG A 484 6.74 28.03 17.83
CA ARG A 484 5.81 27.52 18.85
C ARG A 484 5.16 26.23 18.41
N ILE A 485 5.03 25.30 19.34
CA ILE A 485 4.16 24.12 19.22
C ILE A 485 3.03 24.29 20.24
N ARG A 486 1.79 24.29 19.75
CA ARG A 486 0.58 24.41 20.54
C ARG A 486 -0.19 23.09 20.53
N LEU A 487 -0.55 22.62 21.72
CA LEU A 487 -1.36 21.42 21.94
C LEU A 487 -2.73 21.83 22.50
N ASN A 488 -3.79 21.09 22.18
CA ASN A 488 -5.12 21.36 22.76
C ASN A 488 -5.20 21.05 24.26
N SER A 489 -4.39 20.11 24.76
CA SER A 489 -4.37 19.68 26.16
C SER A 489 -3.15 18.80 26.39
N THR A 490 -2.51 18.91 27.55
CA THR A 490 -1.32 18.13 27.92
C THR A 490 -1.64 16.83 28.65
N LYS A 491 -2.91 16.59 29.02
CA LYS A 491 -3.32 15.44 29.83
C LYS A 491 -3.00 14.12 29.12
N GLY A 492 -2.33 13.22 29.85
CA GLY A 492 -1.93 11.91 29.36
C GLY A 492 -0.92 11.95 28.20
N LEU A 493 -0.14 13.02 28.06
CA LEU A 493 0.86 13.15 26.99
C LEU A 493 2.28 13.18 27.55
N LYS A 494 3.18 12.49 26.85
CA LYS A 494 4.63 12.69 26.96
C LYS A 494 5.19 12.97 25.56
N LEU A 495 6.16 13.89 25.46
CA LEU A 495 6.71 14.38 24.20
C LEU A 495 8.22 14.13 24.13
N TRP A 496 8.67 13.70 22.96
CA TRP A 496 10.07 13.72 22.56
C TRP A 496 10.21 14.56 21.30
N ILE A 497 11.22 15.42 21.30
CA ILE A 497 11.67 16.11 20.09
C ILE A 497 12.94 15.41 19.63
N ASN A 498 12.85 14.75 18.48
CA ASN A 498 13.80 13.75 18.03
C ASN A 498 13.95 12.64 19.09
N GLN A 499 15.12 12.53 19.72
CA GLN A 499 15.41 11.55 20.78
C GLN A 499 15.37 12.16 22.18
N ASN A 500 15.12 13.47 22.30
CA ASN A 500 15.23 14.19 23.56
C ASN A 500 13.86 14.31 24.26
N PRO A 501 13.70 13.77 25.47
CA PRO A 501 12.47 13.96 26.24
C PRO A 501 12.26 15.46 26.51
N THR A 502 11.05 15.94 26.23
CA THR A 502 10.70 17.36 26.32
C THR A 502 9.48 17.53 27.21
N PRO A 503 9.53 18.41 28.24
CA PRO A 503 8.36 18.68 29.07
C PRO A 503 7.17 19.18 28.25
N VAL A 504 6.02 18.53 28.42
CA VAL A 504 4.80 18.88 27.68
C VAL A 504 4.16 20.12 28.30
N LYS A 505 3.92 21.14 27.48
CA LYS A 505 3.15 22.35 27.83
C LYS A 505 2.12 22.58 26.72
N GLU A 506 1.00 23.23 27.05
CA GLU A 506 -0.01 23.58 26.04
C GLU A 506 0.56 24.48 24.95
N THR A 507 1.52 25.34 25.30
CA THR A 507 2.36 26.06 24.36
C THR A 507 3.81 25.89 24.78
N LEU A 508 4.64 25.33 23.89
CA LEU A 508 6.09 25.25 24.08
C LEU A 508 6.82 25.98 22.95
N GLU A 509 7.96 26.58 23.29
CA GLU A 509 8.87 27.16 22.30
C GLU A 509 10.00 26.16 22.01
N ALA A 510 10.30 25.97 20.73
CA ALA A 510 11.39 25.15 20.26
C ALA A 510 12.29 25.97 19.33
N ASN A 511 13.59 25.70 19.37
CA ASN A 511 14.58 26.27 18.47
C ASN A 511 15.44 25.12 17.93
N LEU A 512 15.09 24.63 16.75
CA LEU A 512 15.71 23.48 16.13
C LEU A 512 16.57 23.94 14.94
N PRO A 513 17.65 23.20 14.62
CA PRO A 513 18.47 23.51 13.45
C PRO A 513 17.68 23.34 12.15
N VAL A 514 18.25 23.77 11.03
CA VAL A 514 17.64 23.55 9.72
C VAL A 514 17.58 22.05 9.43
N GLY A 515 16.42 21.58 8.96
CA GLY A 515 16.20 20.21 8.55
C GLY A 515 14.95 19.58 9.15
N MET A 516 14.89 18.26 9.03
CA MET A 516 13.74 17.47 9.44
C MET A 516 13.81 17.05 10.90
N HIS A 517 12.72 17.28 11.62
CA HIS A 517 12.60 16.92 13.02
C HIS A 517 11.34 16.12 13.28
N THR A 518 11.47 15.13 14.16
CA THR A 518 10.37 14.24 14.54
C THR A 518 9.84 14.67 15.90
N LEU A 519 8.54 14.88 16.00
CA LEU A 519 7.83 15.05 17.27
C LEU A 519 7.12 13.74 17.59
N THR A 520 7.56 13.05 18.64
CA THR A 520 6.99 11.77 19.06
C THR A 520 6.20 11.95 20.34
N PHE A 521 4.93 11.56 20.32
CA PHE A 521 4.02 11.60 21.45
C PHE A 521 3.70 10.19 21.92
N VAL A 522 3.85 9.97 23.23
CA VAL A 522 3.22 8.85 23.92
C VAL A 522 1.91 9.37 24.48
N VAL A 523 0.81 8.71 24.11
CA VAL A 523 -0.53 9.00 24.58
C VAL A 523 -0.96 7.92 25.54
N ASP A 524 -1.12 8.28 26.80
CA ASP A 524 -1.75 7.46 27.83
C ASP A 524 -3.27 7.45 27.61
N ARG A 525 -3.77 6.32 27.11
CA ARG A 525 -5.19 6.13 26.81
C ARG A 525 -6.00 5.79 28.05
N THR A 526 -5.39 5.62 29.22
CA THR A 526 -6.11 5.51 30.50
C THR A 526 -6.46 6.89 31.04
N GLU A 527 -5.61 7.89 30.83
CA GLU A 527 -5.83 9.27 31.26
C GLU A 527 -6.51 10.16 30.21
N ARG A 528 -6.21 9.95 28.92
CA ARG A 528 -6.72 10.76 27.81
C ARG A 528 -7.87 10.07 27.08
N ARG A 529 -8.95 10.81 26.81
CA ARG A 529 -10.08 10.38 25.96
C ARG A 529 -10.32 11.31 24.77
N GLU A 530 -9.85 12.55 24.85
CA GLU A 530 -9.98 13.54 23.77
C GLU A 530 -8.94 13.33 22.66
N GLY A 531 -9.28 13.75 21.44
CA GLY A 531 -8.34 13.75 20.31
C GLY A 531 -7.16 14.70 20.51
N LEU A 532 -6.08 14.49 19.76
CA LEU A 532 -4.89 15.33 19.81
C LEU A 532 -4.89 16.35 18.67
N ARG A 533 -4.75 17.64 18.99
CA ARG A 533 -4.48 18.69 18.02
C ARG A 533 -3.12 19.30 18.33
N CYS A 534 -2.25 19.30 17.34
CA CYS A 534 -0.93 19.92 17.40
C CYS A 534 -0.83 20.97 16.30
N GLU A 535 -0.36 22.15 16.65
CA GLU A 535 -0.19 23.26 15.72
C GLU A 535 1.21 23.82 15.87
N VAL A 536 1.85 24.08 14.75
CA VAL A 536 3.21 24.58 14.65
C VAL A 536 3.14 25.93 13.95
N THR A 537 3.61 26.97 14.63
CA THR A 537 3.59 28.34 14.11
C THR A 537 4.92 29.01 14.35
N ASP A 538 5.36 29.82 13.38
CA ASP A 538 6.50 30.71 13.57
C ASP A 538 6.24 31.66 14.74
N LYS A 539 7.26 31.93 15.56
CA LYS A 539 7.14 32.93 16.64
C LYS A 539 7.11 34.34 16.01
N PRO A 540 6.18 35.23 16.39
CA PRO A 540 6.19 36.62 15.93
C PRO A 540 7.55 37.28 16.16
N GLY A 541 8.09 37.93 15.12
CA GLY A 541 9.43 38.55 15.16
C GLY A 541 10.60 37.58 15.02
N SER A 542 10.35 36.27 14.84
CA SER A 542 11.39 35.27 14.59
C SER A 542 11.71 35.14 13.10
N PRO A 543 12.99 34.92 12.72
CA PRO A 543 13.35 34.54 11.36
C PRO A 543 12.92 33.10 11.04
N ALA A 544 12.45 32.32 12.02
CA ALA A 544 12.07 30.93 11.84
C ALA A 544 11.06 30.76 10.69
N ARG A 545 11.26 29.70 9.91
CA ARG A 545 10.30 29.22 8.92
C ARG A 545 10.14 27.73 9.09
N VAL A 546 9.06 27.34 9.75
CA VAL A 546 8.76 25.94 10.05
C VAL A 546 7.50 25.50 9.34
N ARG A 547 7.52 24.31 8.76
CA ARG A 547 6.38 23.71 8.07
C ARG A 547 6.10 22.33 8.63
N VAL A 548 4.83 21.98 8.76
CA VAL A 548 4.44 20.60 9.05
C VAL A 548 4.62 19.78 7.78
N VAL A 549 5.23 18.60 7.87
CA VAL A 549 5.32 17.68 6.74
C VAL A 549 4.01 16.91 6.60
N GLY A 550 3.39 17.01 5.42
CA GLY A 550 2.14 16.30 5.12
C GLY A 550 0.87 16.95 5.66
N GLY A 551 0.93 18.25 6.02
CA GLY A 551 -0.23 19.13 6.23
C GLY A 551 0.09 20.50 5.64
N LYS A 552 -0.79 21.05 4.80
CA LYS A 552 -0.69 22.42 4.29
C LYS A 552 -1.10 23.45 5.35
#